data_AF-A0A939I158-F1
#
_entry.id   AF-A0A939I158-F1
#
_cell.length_a   1.000
_cell.length_b   1.000
_cell.length_c   1.000
_cell.angle_alpha   90.00
_cell.angle_beta   90.00
_cell.angle_gamma   90.00
#
_symmetry.space_group_name_H-M   'P 1'
#
loop_
_entity.id
_entity.type
_entity.pdbx_description
1 polymer ?
#
loop_
_entity_poly.entity_id
_entity_poly.type
_entity_poly.pdbx_seq_one_letter_code
_entity_poly.pdbx_strand_id
1 'polypeptide(L)'
;MKIDAGDFKALKALYNSTNGKRWKNKTGWDFTSETPPDASEVNNWHGVTVVGSRVTKIELNENKLSGTLPSELGNLSNLQYLWLHGNDLSGTVPSALGPVPRAQRGASLRIS
;
A
#
# COMPACT_ATOMS: atom_id res chain seq x y z
N MET A 1 1.74 -20.43 -1.30
CA MET A 1 2.31 -19.85 -0.05
C MET A 1 1.48 -18.64 0.29
N LYS A 2 1.12 -18.47 1.57
CA LYS A 2 0.35 -17.32 2.05
C LYS A 2 1.22 -16.06 2.11
N ILE A 3 0.62 -14.90 1.87
CA ILE A 3 1.30 -13.63 2.15
C ILE A 3 1.56 -13.50 3.66
N ASP A 4 2.63 -12.79 4.01
CA ASP A 4 2.97 -12.47 5.40
C ASP A 4 1.83 -11.71 6.09
N ALA A 5 1.53 -12.08 7.33
CA ALA A 5 0.41 -11.50 8.09
C ALA A 5 0.61 -10.01 8.40
N GLY A 6 1.85 -9.56 8.61
CA GLY A 6 2.18 -8.15 8.83
C GLY A 6 1.99 -7.33 7.57
N ASP A 7 2.37 -7.89 6.42
CA ASP A 7 2.16 -7.25 5.12
C ASP A 7 0.66 -7.20 4.76
N PHE A 8 -0.09 -8.27 5.01
CA PHE A 8 -1.55 -8.28 4.83
C PHE A 8 -2.23 -7.22 5.71
N LYS A 9 -1.82 -7.10 6.98
CA LYS A 9 -2.32 -6.07 7.89
C LYS A 9 -2.03 -4.66 7.37
N ALA A 10 -0.85 -4.42 6.82
CA ALA A 10 -0.48 -3.13 6.24
C ALA A 10 -1.31 -2.79 5.00
N LEU A 11 -1.54 -3.76 4.10
CA LEU A 11 -2.42 -3.58 2.94
C LEU A 11 -3.86 -3.26 3.37
N LYS A 12 -4.41 -4.00 4.35
CA LYS A 12 -5.74 -3.74 4.90
C LYS A 12 -5.84 -2.34 5.52
N ALA A 13 -4.82 -1.93 6.29
CA ALA A 13 -4.75 -0.60 6.88
C ALA A 13 -4.71 0.49 5.79
N LEU A 14 -3.92 0.31 4.74
CA LEU A 14 -3.83 1.25 3.61
C LEU A 14 -5.20 1.40 2.93
N TYR A 15 -5.87 0.29 2.64
CA TYR A 15 -7.21 0.30 2.05
C TYR A 15 -8.22 1.06 2.92
N ASN A 16 -8.24 0.82 4.22
CA ASN A 16 -9.19 1.46 5.13
C ASN A 16 -8.91 2.95 5.34
N SER A 17 -7.64 3.32 5.55
CA SER A 17 -7.23 4.70 5.85
C SER A 17 -7.32 5.65 4.66
N THR A 18 -7.27 5.11 3.43
CA THR A 18 -7.28 5.91 2.19
C THR A 18 -8.58 5.76 1.39
N ASN A 19 -9.66 5.37 2.07
CA ASN A 19 -11.01 5.26 1.49
C ASN A 19 -11.12 4.26 0.31
N GLY A 20 -10.58 3.06 0.51
CA GLY A 20 -10.51 1.94 -0.45
C GLY A 20 -11.74 1.69 -1.30
N LYS A 21 -12.93 1.87 -0.72
CA LYS A 21 -14.21 1.70 -1.42
C LYS A 21 -14.37 2.66 -2.61
N ARG A 22 -13.76 3.85 -2.54
CA ARG A 22 -13.83 4.92 -3.55
C ARG A 22 -12.63 4.98 -4.49
N TRP A 23 -11.65 4.08 -4.35
CA TRP A 23 -10.54 3.99 -5.29
C TRP A 23 -11.04 3.75 -6.72
N LYS A 24 -10.35 4.33 -7.71
CA LYS A 24 -10.68 4.21 -9.13
C LYS A 24 -10.55 2.76 -9.61
N ASN A 25 -9.45 2.11 -9.24
CA ASN A 25 -9.19 0.69 -9.46
C ASN A 25 -8.79 0.04 -8.13
N LYS A 26 -9.56 -0.99 -7.75
CA LYS A 26 -9.37 -1.77 -6.52
C LYS A 26 -9.41 -3.27 -6.79
N THR A 27 -9.12 -3.69 -8.03
CA THR A 27 -9.09 -5.11 -8.39
C THR A 27 -8.19 -5.87 -7.42
N GLY A 28 -8.72 -6.93 -6.82
CA GLY A 28 -8.03 -7.75 -5.83
C GLY A 28 -8.02 -7.21 -4.40
N TRP A 29 -8.25 -5.90 -4.17
CA TRP A 29 -8.29 -5.30 -2.82
C TRP A 29 -9.61 -5.61 -2.10
N ASP A 30 -9.84 -6.90 -1.82
CA ASP A 30 -10.98 -7.41 -1.08
C ASP A 30 -10.52 -7.95 0.28
N PHE A 31 -11.03 -7.34 1.34
CA PHE A 31 -10.75 -7.73 2.73
C PHE A 31 -12.01 -8.25 3.44
N THR A 32 -12.96 -8.83 2.70
CA THR A 32 -14.10 -9.56 3.29
C THR A 32 -13.66 -10.83 4.02
N SER A 33 -12.52 -11.41 3.61
CA SER A 33 -11.85 -12.49 4.33
C SER A 33 -10.81 -11.93 5.31
N GLU A 34 -10.82 -12.44 6.54
CA GLU A 34 -9.79 -12.17 7.56
C GLU A 34 -8.54 -13.04 7.37
N THR A 35 -8.62 -14.06 6.52
CA THR A 35 -7.49 -14.98 6.28
C THR A 35 -6.62 -14.41 5.16
N PRO A 36 -5.29 -14.28 5.37
CA PRO A 36 -4.39 -13.81 4.31
C PRO A 36 -4.52 -14.67 3.04
N PRO A 37 -4.62 -14.07 1.85
CA PRO A 37 -4.65 -14.81 0.59
C PRO A 37 -3.28 -15.39 0.23
N ASP A 38 -3.23 -16.18 -0.83
CA ASP A 38 -1.95 -16.65 -1.37
C ASP A 38 -1.19 -15.52 -2.05
N ALA A 39 0.15 -15.53 -1.95
CA ALA A 39 1.00 -14.51 -2.56
C ALA A 39 0.78 -14.39 -4.08
N SER A 40 0.45 -15.49 -4.76
CA SER A 40 0.08 -15.51 -6.19
C SER A 40 -1.23 -14.79 -6.47
N GLU A 41 -2.19 -14.85 -5.54
CA GLU A 41 -3.43 -14.10 -5.64
C GLU A 41 -3.18 -12.60 -5.45
N VAL A 42 -2.35 -12.24 -4.46
CA VAL A 42 -1.96 -10.84 -4.22
C VAL A 42 -1.19 -10.25 -5.40
N ASN A 43 -0.43 -11.05 -6.15
CA ASN A 43 0.21 -10.59 -7.39
C ASN A 43 -0.78 -10.24 -8.51
N ASN A 44 -2.05 -10.64 -8.39
CA ASN A 44 -3.12 -10.19 -9.29
C ASN A 44 -3.81 -8.92 -8.79
N TRP A 45 -3.47 -8.43 -7.59
CA TRP A 45 -4.06 -7.20 -7.06
C TRP A 45 -3.50 -5.99 -7.80
N HIS A 46 -4.38 -5.03 -8.07
CA HIS A 46 -3.98 -3.82 -8.76
C HIS A 46 -2.89 -3.09 -7.97
N GLY A 47 -1.74 -2.90 -8.59
CA GLY A 47 -0.65 -2.11 -8.03
C GLY A 47 0.18 -2.81 -6.96
N VAL A 48 -0.01 -4.11 -6.69
CA VAL A 48 0.79 -4.83 -5.68
C VAL A 48 1.74 -5.82 -6.34
N THR A 49 2.97 -5.90 -5.84
CA THR A 49 3.91 -6.96 -6.22
C THR A 49 4.46 -7.63 -4.97
N VAL A 50 4.42 -8.97 -4.96
CA VAL A 50 4.86 -9.85 -3.88
C VAL A 50 5.97 -10.77 -4.40
N VAL A 51 7.07 -10.83 -3.66
CA VAL A 51 8.17 -11.78 -3.88
C VAL A 51 8.25 -12.70 -2.67
N GLY A 52 8.14 -14.01 -2.89
CA GLY A 52 7.95 -14.97 -1.80
C GLY A 52 6.62 -14.71 -1.09
N SER A 53 6.67 -14.35 0.18
CA SER A 53 5.50 -13.93 0.97
C SER A 53 5.46 -12.44 1.29
N ARG A 54 6.36 -11.63 0.72
CA ARG A 54 6.56 -10.23 1.14
C ARG A 54 6.26 -9.24 0.02
N VAL A 55 5.57 -8.15 0.36
CA VAL A 55 5.28 -7.05 -0.56
C VAL A 55 6.54 -6.27 -0.83
N THR A 56 6.83 -6.03 -2.11
CA THR A 56 8.03 -5.33 -2.56
C THR A 56 7.71 -4.05 -3.33
N LYS A 57 6.51 -3.95 -3.91
CA LYS A 57 6.03 -2.76 -4.61
C LYS A 57 4.55 -2.50 -4.33
N ILE A 58 4.23 -1.22 -4.10
CA ILE A 58 2.88 -0.66 -4.16
C ILE A 58 2.88 0.50 -5.15
N GLU A 59 2.03 0.42 -6.18
CA GLU A 59 1.88 1.39 -7.26
C GLU A 59 0.40 1.69 -7.47
N LEU A 60 -0.07 2.77 -6.84
CA LEU A 60 -1.47 3.20 -6.85
C LEU A 60 -1.59 4.67 -7.29
N ASN A 61 -0.77 5.08 -8.25
CA ASN A 61 -0.79 6.44 -8.78
C ASN A 61 -2.16 6.76 -9.40
N GLU A 62 -2.62 8.01 -9.23
CA GLU A 62 -3.85 8.53 -9.85
C GLU A 62 -5.09 7.66 -9.60
N ASN A 63 -5.16 7.06 -8.41
CA ASN A 63 -6.16 6.05 -8.07
C ASN A 63 -7.26 6.55 -7.12
N LYS A 64 -7.34 7.88 -6.91
CA LYS A 64 -8.32 8.54 -6.01
C LYS A 64 -8.23 8.07 -4.56
N LEU A 65 -7.04 7.74 -4.08
CA LEU A 65 -6.81 7.51 -2.65
C LEU A 65 -7.05 8.83 -1.92
N SER A 66 -7.80 8.81 -0.82
CA SER A 66 -8.12 9.99 -0.02
C SER A 66 -8.04 9.68 1.46
N GLY A 67 -7.38 10.52 2.26
CA GLY A 67 -7.15 10.26 3.69
C GLY A 67 -5.66 10.27 4.02
N THR A 68 -5.24 9.57 5.07
CA THR A 68 -3.85 9.57 5.53
C THR A 68 -3.16 8.23 5.31
N LEU A 69 -1.84 8.24 5.26
CA LEU A 69 -1.06 7.00 5.23
C LEU A 69 -1.01 6.37 6.64
N PRO A 70 -1.28 5.07 6.80
CA PRO A 70 -1.29 4.41 8.09
C PRO A 70 0.14 4.05 8.53
N SER A 71 0.39 4.06 9.85
CA SER A 71 1.71 3.70 10.40
C SER A 71 2.06 2.23 10.19
N GLU A 72 1.06 1.37 10.00
CA GLU A 72 1.20 -0.04 9.67
C GLU A 72 1.97 -0.29 8.37
N LEU A 73 2.12 0.71 7.47
CA LEU A 73 2.99 0.58 6.32
C LEU A 73 4.45 0.29 6.71
N GLY A 74 4.87 0.62 7.94
CA GLY A 74 6.17 0.22 8.48
C GLY A 74 6.37 -1.29 8.63
N ASN A 75 5.30 -2.10 8.59
CA ASN A 75 5.40 -3.56 8.59
C ASN A 75 5.90 -4.11 7.25
N LEU A 76 5.83 -3.32 6.16
CA LEU A 76 6.27 -3.72 4.83
C LEU A 76 7.81 -3.67 4.74
N SER A 77 8.50 -4.50 5.52
CA SER A 77 9.95 -4.45 5.70
C SER A 77 10.78 -4.72 4.43
N ASN A 78 10.16 -5.29 3.40
CA ASN A 78 10.78 -5.57 2.10
C ASN A 78 10.27 -4.64 0.98
N LEU A 79 9.51 -3.59 1.32
CA LEU A 79 9.01 -2.62 0.35
C LEU A 79 10.18 -1.83 -0.25
N GLN A 80 10.27 -1.85 -1.57
CA GLN A 80 11.28 -1.14 -2.35
C GLN A 80 10.69 0.05 -3.09
N TYR A 81 9.40 -0.02 -3.45
CA TYR A 81 8.74 1.00 -4.26
C TYR A 81 7.37 1.34 -3.69
N LEU A 82 7.14 2.62 -3.42
CA LEU A 82 5.86 3.16 -2.99
C LEU A 82 5.49 4.37 -3.84
N TRP A 83 4.65 4.15 -4.85
CA TRP A 83 4.22 5.19 -5.79
C TRP A 83 2.73 5.49 -5.61
N LEU A 84 2.46 6.68 -5.09
CA LEU A 84 1.11 7.15 -4.75
C LEU A 84 0.83 8.56 -5.32
N HIS A 85 1.54 9.00 -6.36
CA HIS A 85 1.37 10.34 -6.90
C HIS A 85 -0.01 10.53 -7.54
N GLY A 86 -0.50 11.77 -7.61
CA GLY A 86 -1.81 12.07 -8.20
C GLY A 86 -3.01 11.55 -7.39
N ASN A 87 -2.83 11.36 -6.08
CA ASN A 87 -3.92 11.02 -5.15
C ASN A 87 -4.23 12.21 -4.22
N ASP A 88 -5.41 12.15 -3.58
CA ASP A 88 -5.92 13.16 -2.64
C ASP A 88 -5.53 12.83 -1.19
N LEU A 89 -4.28 12.38 -0.99
CA LEU A 89 -3.73 12.04 0.32
C LEU A 89 -3.40 13.31 1.11
N SER A 90 -3.65 13.27 2.42
CA SER A 90 -3.37 14.34 3.37
C SER A 90 -2.58 13.81 4.58
N GLY A 91 -2.17 14.73 5.46
CA GLY A 91 -1.35 14.39 6.64
C GLY A 91 0.14 14.22 6.32
N THR A 92 0.85 13.57 7.24
CA THR A 92 2.30 13.38 7.14
C THR A 92 2.64 11.96 6.72
N VAL A 93 3.83 11.79 6.13
CA VAL A 93 4.39 10.45 5.89
C VAL A 93 4.72 9.82 7.24
N PRO A 94 4.19 8.63 7.57
CA PRO A 94 4.49 7.96 8.84
C PRO A 94 5.99 7.76 9.00
N SER A 95 6.54 8.11 10.16
CA SER A 95 7.95 7.87 10.50
C SER A 95 8.34 6.39 10.44
N ALA A 96 7.36 5.50 10.64
CA ALA A 96 7.49 4.05 10.54
C ALA A 96 7.89 3.55 9.12
N LEU A 97 7.66 4.35 8.06
CA LEU A 97 8.16 4.05 6.72
C LEU A 97 9.69 4.26 6.60
N GLY A 98 10.34 4.83 7.62
CA GLY A 98 11.76 5.13 7.60
C GLY A 98 12.14 6.14 6.50
N PRO A 99 13.45 6.39 6.32
CA PRO A 99 13.96 7.20 5.23
C PRO A 99 13.90 6.39 3.91
N VAL A 100 12.71 6.15 3.36
CA VAL A 100 12.60 5.67 1.97
C VAL A 100 13.28 6.69 1.06
N PRO A 101 14.31 6.32 0.26
CA PRO A 101 15.03 7.25 -0.59
C PRO A 101 14.07 8.07 -1.45
N ARG A 102 14.29 9.39 -1.52
CA ARG A 102 13.41 10.36 -2.20
C ARG A 102 13.14 10.00 -3.67
N ALA A 103 14.01 9.23 -4.31
CA ALA A 103 13.87 8.72 -5.68
C ALA A 103 12.82 7.59 -5.83
N GLN A 104 12.38 6.97 -4.73
CA GLN A 104 11.39 5.89 -4.72
C GLN A 104 10.00 6.35 -4.24
N ARG A 105 9.88 7.60 -3.79
CA ARG A 105 8.60 8.25 -3.46
C ARG A 105 8.09 8.95 -4.72
N GLY A 106 7.09 8.36 -5.39
CA GLY A 106 6.43 9.01 -6.52
C GLY A 106 6.00 10.43 -6.14
N ALA A 107 6.41 11.42 -6.92
CA ALA A 107 6.28 12.84 -6.61
C ALA A 107 4.81 13.28 -6.47
N SER A 108 4.30 13.38 -5.23
CA SER A 108 3.49 14.51 -4.73
C SER A 108 3.09 14.27 -3.27
N LEU A 109 4.07 14.03 -2.40
CA LEU A 109 3.91 14.35 -0.99
C LEU A 109 4.41 15.79 -0.84
N ARG A 110 3.59 16.78 -1.20
CA ARG A 110 3.88 18.16 -0.83
C ARG A 110 3.72 18.25 0.68
N ILE A 111 4.85 18.16 1.36
CA ILE A 111 5.04 18.64 2.73
C ILE A 111 4.85 20.16 2.62
N SER A 112 3.67 20.66 2.96
CA SER A 112 3.54 22.06 3.41
C SER A 112 4.01 22.15 4.84
#